data_AF-A0AA43EPM9-F1
#
_entry.id   AF-A0AA43EPM9-F1
#
_cell.length_a   1.000
_cell.length_b   1.000
_cell.length_c   1.000
_cell.angle_alpha   90.00
_cell.angle_beta   90.00
_cell.angle_gamma   90.00
#
_symmetry.space_group_name_H-M   'P 1'
#
loop_
_entity.id
_entity.type
_entity.pdbx_description
1 polymer ?
#
loop_
_entity_poly.entity_id
_entity_poly.type
_entity_poly.pdbx_seq_one_letter_code
_entity_poly.pdbx_strand_id
1 'polypeptide(L)'
;MMRHRVVETLIAWVVVAITFGCTPPQPTPDLLAPTDAQMKIRSIQTHSFDVKDRQTAMRGVIAALQDLGFIIERANESLGLITAARFAEPNFYDIVGISVTIRSETDGRTTIRANAIYNNKPIEDPKVYQNFFATLERSLFVVKQ
;
A
#
# COMPACT_ATOMS: atom_id res chain seq x y z
N MET A 1 -3.94 60.47 43.63
CA MET A 1 -3.98 59.02 43.96
C MET A 1 -4.79 58.17 42.98
N MET A 2 -5.86 58.69 42.34
CA MET A 2 -6.73 57.93 41.42
C MET A 2 -6.10 57.59 40.06
N ARG A 3 -5.17 58.42 39.56
CA ARG A 3 -4.52 58.26 38.23
C ARG A 3 -3.50 57.10 38.17
N HIS A 4 -2.90 56.70 39.30
CA HIS A 4 -1.96 55.57 39.37
C HIS A 4 -2.68 54.21 39.32
N ARG A 5 -3.82 54.07 40.02
CA ARG A 5 -4.61 52.82 40.04
C ARG A 5 -5.21 52.47 38.68
N VAL A 6 -5.53 53.47 37.84
CA VAL A 6 -6.05 53.26 36.48
C VAL A 6 -4.94 52.86 35.50
N VAL A 7 -3.71 53.34 35.71
CA VAL A 7 -2.55 52.97 34.89
C VAL A 7 -2.07 51.55 35.23
N GLU A 8 -2.08 51.18 36.51
CA GLU A 8 -1.75 49.82 36.96
C GLU A 8 -2.73 48.75 36.42
N THR A 9 -4.03 49.05 36.36
CA THR A 9 -5.02 48.13 35.80
C THR A 9 -4.93 48.04 34.27
N LEU A 10 -4.59 49.12 33.58
CA LEU A 10 -4.34 49.11 32.13
C LEU A 10 -3.10 48.29 31.76
N ILE A 11 -2.03 48.40 32.54
CA ILE A 11 -0.81 47.60 32.34
C ILE A 11 -1.10 46.11 32.59
N ALA A 12 -1.91 45.78 33.60
CA ALA A 12 -2.31 44.40 33.86
C ALA A 12 -3.09 43.78 32.67
N TRP A 13 -3.99 44.54 32.04
CA TRP A 13 -4.73 44.07 30.86
C TRP A 13 -3.86 43.88 29.62
N VAL A 14 -2.82 44.72 29.44
CA VAL A 14 -1.86 44.57 28.34
C VAL A 14 -0.98 43.35 28.53
N VAL A 15 -0.55 43.05 29.76
CA VAL A 15 0.28 41.87 30.06
C VAL A 15 -0.48 40.55 29.83
N VAL A 16 -1.78 40.50 30.12
CA VAL A 16 -2.62 39.31 29.85
C VAL A 16 -2.84 39.07 28.34
N ALA A 17 -2.83 40.11 27.52
CA ALA A 17 -2.98 39.96 26.06
C ALA A 17 -1.74 39.34 25.39
N ILE A 18 -0.55 39.46 25.98
CA ILE A 18 0.72 39.01 25.38
C ILE A 18 0.94 37.49 25.57
N THR A 19 0.26 36.84 26.50
CA THR A 19 0.49 35.42 26.83
C THR A 19 -0.28 34.41 25.97
N PHE A 20 -1.16 34.86 25.07
CA PHE A 20 -1.94 33.96 24.18
C PHE A 20 -1.31 33.71 22.80
N GLY A 21 -0.03 34.07 22.59
CA GLY A 21 0.61 34.08 21.26
C GLY A 21 1.27 32.77 20.78
N CYS A 22 1.27 31.67 21.54
CA CYS A 22 1.87 30.42 21.09
C CYS A 22 0.95 29.69 20.10
N THR A 23 1.00 30.08 18.82
CA THR A 23 0.54 29.20 17.74
C THR A 23 1.64 28.19 17.47
N PRO A 24 1.44 26.88 17.74
CA PRO A 24 2.41 25.88 17.32
C PRO A 24 2.55 25.96 15.80
N PRO A 25 3.78 25.89 15.26
CA PRO A 25 3.98 25.88 13.82
C PRO A 25 3.17 24.75 13.20
N GLN A 26 2.45 25.04 12.12
CA GLN A 26 1.70 24.00 11.42
C GLN A 26 2.66 22.85 11.06
N PRO A 27 2.33 21.60 11.41
CA PRO A 27 3.17 20.47 11.06
C PRO A 27 3.33 20.46 9.54
N THR A 28 4.56 20.57 9.08
CA THR A 28 4.91 20.44 7.67
C THR A 28 4.36 19.09 7.17
N PRO A 29 3.76 19.01 5.97
CA PRO A 29 3.32 17.74 5.41
C PRO A 29 4.50 16.78 5.42
N ASP A 30 4.43 15.73 6.23
CA ASP A 30 5.42 14.66 6.22
C ASP A 30 5.25 13.90 4.92
N LEU A 31 6.05 14.26 3.92
CA LEU A 31 5.99 13.71 2.56
C LEU A 31 6.26 12.20 2.52
N LEU A 32 6.82 11.64 3.59
CA LEU A 32 7.13 10.21 3.72
C LEU A 32 6.14 9.46 4.62
N ALA A 33 5.29 10.18 5.37
CA ALA A 33 4.25 9.55 6.16
C ALA A 33 3.18 8.92 5.25
N PRO A 34 2.84 7.63 5.46
CA PRO A 34 1.77 7.00 4.73
C PRO A 34 0.44 7.65 5.12
N THR A 35 -0.28 8.16 4.13
CA THR A 35 -1.67 8.65 4.33
C THR A 35 -2.62 7.48 4.60
N ASP A 36 -3.72 7.70 5.29
CA ASP A 36 -4.75 6.67 5.55
C ASP A 36 -5.26 5.98 4.28
N ALA A 37 -5.41 6.74 3.18
CA ALA A 37 -5.78 6.18 1.88
C ALA A 37 -4.76 5.16 1.38
N GLN A 38 -3.46 5.48 1.46
CA GLN A 38 -2.38 4.57 1.10
C GLN A 38 -2.36 3.31 1.98
N MET A 39 -2.64 3.45 3.28
CA MET A 39 -2.71 2.28 4.18
C MET A 39 -3.86 1.34 3.80
N LYS A 40 -5.04 1.90 3.49
CA LYS A 40 -6.21 1.14 3.06
C LYS A 40 -5.95 0.38 1.75
N ILE A 41 -5.23 0.97 0.81
CA ILE A 41 -4.85 0.28 -0.44
C ILE A 41 -3.81 -0.81 -0.18
N ARG A 42 -2.89 -0.63 0.78
CA ARG A 42 -1.89 -1.65 1.08
C ARG A 42 -2.48 -2.91 1.71
N SER A 43 -3.57 -2.80 2.46
CA SER A 43 -4.23 -3.96 3.06
C SER A 43 -4.93 -4.84 2.01
N ILE A 44 -5.58 -4.24 1.00
CA ILE A 44 -6.19 -5.00 -0.11
C ILE A 44 -5.16 -5.66 -1.03
N GLN A 45 -3.95 -5.08 -1.11
CA GLN A 45 -2.85 -5.56 -1.95
C GLN A 45 -2.09 -6.76 -1.36
N THR A 46 -2.37 -7.14 -0.12
CA THR A 46 -1.54 -8.10 0.62
C THR A 46 -2.41 -9.19 1.23
N HIS A 47 -2.05 -10.45 1.03
CA HIS A 47 -2.72 -11.60 1.63
C HIS A 47 -1.72 -12.64 2.11
N SER A 48 -1.99 -13.25 3.26
CA SER A 48 -1.16 -14.32 3.83
C SER A 48 -1.75 -15.69 3.50
N PHE A 49 -0.89 -16.67 3.22
CA PHE A 49 -1.26 -18.02 2.84
C PHE A 49 -0.48 -19.05 3.65
N ASP A 50 -1.12 -20.19 3.94
CA ASP A 50 -0.51 -21.32 4.67
C ASP A 50 0.34 -22.19 3.73
N VAL A 51 1.39 -21.60 3.17
CA VAL A 51 2.33 -22.25 2.24
C VAL A 51 3.73 -22.10 2.81
N LYS A 52 4.33 -23.22 3.21
CA LYS A 52 5.67 -23.26 3.82
C LYS A 52 6.79 -23.11 2.80
N ASP A 53 6.61 -23.71 1.62
CA ASP A 53 7.61 -23.66 0.57
C ASP A 53 7.42 -22.46 -0.35
N ARG A 54 8.44 -21.61 -0.39
CA ARG A 54 8.43 -20.40 -1.22
C ARG A 54 8.41 -20.72 -2.72
N GLN A 55 9.03 -21.81 -3.16
CA GLN A 55 9.00 -22.21 -4.57
C GLN A 55 7.59 -22.60 -5.00
N THR A 56 6.89 -23.37 -4.17
CA THR A 56 5.46 -23.69 -4.34
C THR A 56 4.61 -22.43 -4.43
N ALA A 57 4.83 -21.46 -3.53
CA ALA A 57 4.12 -20.17 -3.58
C ALA A 57 4.39 -19.41 -4.89
N MET A 58 5.65 -19.37 -5.34
CA MET A 58 6.02 -18.73 -6.61
C MET A 58 5.35 -19.41 -7.81
N ARG A 59 5.33 -20.74 -7.86
CA ARG A 59 4.65 -21.49 -8.92
C ARG A 59 3.16 -21.21 -8.95
N GLY A 60 2.51 -21.17 -7.79
CA GLY A 60 1.10 -20.80 -7.69
C GLY A 60 0.81 -19.38 -8.18
N VAL A 61 1.69 -18.41 -7.89
CA VAL A 61 1.59 -17.05 -8.42
C VAL A 61 1.75 -17.02 -9.94
N ILE A 62 2.74 -17.74 -10.49
CA ILE A 62 2.94 -17.82 -11.94
C ILE A 62 1.71 -18.41 -12.64
N ALA A 63 1.17 -19.52 -12.11
CA ALA A 63 -0.04 -20.15 -12.64
C ALA A 63 -1.24 -19.19 -12.60
N ALA A 64 -1.46 -18.52 -11.47
CA ALA A 64 -2.57 -17.56 -11.33
C ALA A 64 -2.45 -16.38 -12.29
N LEU A 65 -1.24 -15.87 -12.51
CA LEU A 65 -0.98 -14.81 -13.48
C LEU A 65 -1.26 -15.28 -14.91
N GLN A 66 -0.84 -16.49 -15.27
CA GLN A 66 -1.09 -17.08 -16.57
C GLN A 66 -2.59 -17.32 -16.82
N ASP A 67 -3.33 -17.80 -15.82
CA ASP A 67 -4.79 -17.98 -15.89
C ASP A 67 -5.55 -16.66 -16.10
N LEU A 68 -4.99 -15.56 -15.58
CA LEU A 68 -5.53 -14.20 -15.75
C LEU A 68 -5.07 -13.55 -17.07
N GLY A 69 -4.34 -14.26 -17.92
CA GLY A 69 -3.86 -13.79 -19.22
C GLY A 69 -2.65 -12.86 -19.12
N PHE A 70 -1.92 -12.85 -18.01
CA PHE A 70 -0.65 -12.12 -17.91
C PHE A 70 0.50 -12.91 -18.51
N ILE A 71 1.37 -12.18 -19.21
CA ILE A 71 2.65 -12.68 -19.72
C ILE A 71 3.70 -12.38 -18.65
N ILE A 72 4.41 -13.42 -18.19
CA ILE A 72 5.47 -13.29 -17.21
C ILE A 72 6.68 -12.60 -17.84
N GLU A 73 7.13 -11.49 -17.24
CA GLU A 73 8.30 -10.74 -17.69
C GLU A 73 9.56 -11.14 -16.93
N ARG A 74 9.43 -11.33 -15.61
CA ARG A 74 10.55 -11.68 -14.73
C ARG A 74 10.05 -12.52 -13.56
N ALA A 75 10.78 -13.58 -13.23
CA ALA A 75 10.64 -14.30 -11.98
C ALA A 75 12.01 -14.39 -11.32
N ASN A 76 12.20 -13.67 -10.22
CA ASN A 76 13.42 -13.72 -9.42
C ASN A 76 13.15 -14.51 -8.14
N GLU A 77 13.71 -15.71 -8.09
CA GLU A 77 13.54 -16.59 -6.95
C GLU A 77 14.23 -16.08 -5.69
N SER A 78 15.43 -15.52 -5.77
CA SER A 78 16.15 -15.07 -4.57
C SER A 78 15.48 -13.89 -3.87
N LEU A 79 14.82 -13.02 -4.64
CA LEU A 79 14.07 -11.87 -4.11
C LEU A 79 12.58 -12.17 -3.87
N GLY A 80 12.07 -13.32 -4.33
CA GLY A 80 10.64 -13.63 -4.30
C GLY A 80 9.81 -12.63 -5.11
N LEU A 81 10.35 -12.12 -6.22
CA LEU A 81 9.72 -11.09 -7.05
C LEU A 81 9.27 -11.68 -8.39
N ILE A 82 8.02 -11.46 -8.76
CA ILE A 82 7.47 -11.82 -10.06
C ILE A 82 6.87 -10.55 -10.69
N THR A 83 7.24 -10.23 -11.92
CA THR A 83 6.59 -9.18 -12.71
C THR A 83 5.96 -9.78 -13.94
N ALA A 84 4.79 -9.27 -14.30
CA ALA A 84 4.04 -9.71 -15.44
C ALA A 84 3.23 -8.55 -16.03
N ALA A 85 2.88 -8.65 -17.31
CA ALA A 85 2.10 -7.63 -18.00
C ALA A 85 1.04 -8.28 -18.90
N ARG A 86 -0.07 -7.58 -19.11
CA ARG A 86 -1.06 -7.91 -20.13
C ARG A 86 -1.55 -6.66 -20.83
N PHE A 87 -1.99 -6.84 -22.08
CA PHE A 87 -2.73 -5.80 -22.78
C PHE A 87 -4.13 -5.67 -22.16
N ALA A 88 -4.58 -4.44 -21.93
CA ALA A 88 -5.92 -4.20 -21.42
C ALA A 88 -6.92 -4.33 -22.56
N GLU A 89 -8.04 -4.99 -22.29
CA GLU A 89 -9.15 -5.07 -23.25
C GLU A 89 -10.15 -3.92 -23.01
N PRO A 90 -10.81 -3.39 -24.05
CA PRO A 90 -10.67 -3.74 -25.48
C PRO A 90 -9.51 -3.02 -26.19
N ASN A 91 -8.83 -2.08 -25.52
CA ASN A 91 -7.80 -1.24 -26.13
C ASN A 91 -6.41 -1.87 -25.97
N PHE A 92 -5.98 -2.66 -26.95
CA PHE A 92 -4.68 -3.37 -26.96
C PHE A 92 -3.42 -2.47 -26.89
N TYR A 93 -3.57 -1.15 -26.78
CA TYR A 93 -2.47 -0.20 -26.53
C TYR A 93 -2.22 0.05 -25.04
N ASP A 94 -3.23 -0.19 -24.20
CA ASP A 94 -3.14 0.01 -22.77
C ASP A 94 -2.48 -1.22 -22.12
N ILE A 95 -1.55 -1.00 -21.19
CA ILE A 95 -0.81 -2.08 -20.53
C ILE A 95 -1.15 -2.10 -19.04
N VAL A 96 -1.55 -3.27 -18.55
CA VAL A 96 -1.65 -3.57 -17.12
C VAL A 96 -0.39 -4.31 -16.71
N GLY A 97 0.46 -3.65 -15.93
CA GLY A 97 1.60 -4.29 -15.26
C GLY A 97 1.22 -4.73 -13.87
N ILE A 98 1.71 -5.90 -13.44
CA ILE A 98 1.59 -6.39 -12.07
C ILE A 98 2.95 -6.84 -11.54
N SER A 99 3.26 -6.46 -10.30
CA SER A 99 4.43 -6.88 -9.55
C SER A 99 3.98 -7.57 -8.28
N VAL A 100 4.42 -8.81 -8.09
CA VAL A 100 4.08 -9.65 -6.96
C VAL A 100 5.34 -9.94 -6.16
N THR A 101 5.29 -9.71 -4.86
CA THR A 101 6.38 -10.02 -3.92
C THR A 101 5.91 -11.07 -2.93
N ILE A 102 6.74 -12.08 -2.72
CA ILE A 102 6.46 -13.25 -1.89
C ILE A 102 7.47 -13.26 -0.76
N ARG A 103 6.98 -13.19 0.47
CA ARG A 103 7.80 -13.17 1.68
C ARG A 103 7.39 -14.31 2.60
N SER A 104 8.33 -15.19 2.93
CA SER A 104 8.14 -16.21 3.96
C SER A 104 8.19 -15.59 5.35
N GLU A 105 7.28 -16.01 6.22
CA GLU A 105 7.21 -15.65 7.64
C GLU A 105 7.79 -16.78 8.51
N THR A 106 8.17 -16.43 9.74
CA THR A 106 8.81 -17.37 10.69
C THR A 106 7.88 -18.46 11.18
N ASP A 107 6.56 -18.26 11.09
CA ASP A 107 5.52 -19.22 11.48
C ASP A 107 5.20 -20.24 10.37
N GLY A 108 5.88 -20.16 9.22
CA GLY A 108 5.65 -21.02 8.08
C GLY A 108 4.52 -20.56 7.16
N ARG A 109 3.94 -19.37 7.39
CA ARG A 109 3.06 -18.72 6.42
C ARG A 109 3.88 -17.96 5.39
N THR A 110 3.26 -17.67 4.26
CA THR A 110 3.83 -16.84 3.21
C THR A 110 2.90 -15.67 2.93
N THR A 111 3.43 -14.46 3.02
CA THR A 111 2.72 -13.23 2.69
C THR A 111 3.01 -12.84 1.25
N ILE A 112 1.95 -12.69 0.48
CA ILE A 112 2.00 -12.36 -0.95
C ILE A 112 1.39 -10.98 -1.12
N ARG A 113 2.19 -10.07 -1.69
CA ARG A 113 1.80 -8.70 -1.98
C ARG A 113 1.77 -8.48 -3.48
N ALA A 114 0.65 -8.02 -4.01
CA ALA A 114 0.48 -7.66 -5.41
C ALA A 114 0.30 -6.15 -5.57
N ASN A 115 1.03 -5.54 -6.50
CA ASN A 115 0.86 -4.17 -6.93
C ASN A 115 0.57 -4.17 -8.43
N ALA A 116 -0.43 -3.41 -8.86
CA ALA A 116 -0.84 -3.35 -10.25
C ALA A 116 -0.87 -1.90 -10.72
N ILE A 117 -0.44 -1.67 -11.95
CA ILE A 117 -0.32 -0.36 -12.58
C ILE A 117 -1.01 -0.43 -13.94
N TYR A 118 -1.82 0.57 -14.25
CA TYR A 118 -2.47 0.79 -15.54
C TYR A 118 -2.06 2.16 -16.07
N ASN A 119 -1.46 2.23 -17.25
CA ASN A 119 -1.03 3.49 -17.89
C ASN A 119 -0.28 4.42 -16.91
N ASN A 120 0.72 3.87 -16.22
CA ASN A 120 1.55 4.56 -15.22
C ASN A 120 0.82 5.04 -13.96
N LYS A 121 -0.44 4.65 -13.75
CA LYS A 121 -1.19 4.93 -12.54
C LYS A 121 -1.43 3.66 -11.72
N PRO A 122 -1.23 3.67 -10.40
CA PRO A 122 -1.61 2.55 -9.56
C PRO A 122 -3.09 2.23 -9.71
N ILE A 123 -3.40 0.93 -9.78
CA ILE A 123 -4.78 0.47 -9.72
C ILE A 123 -5.19 0.42 -8.24
N GLU A 124 -6.28 1.12 -7.91
CA GLU A 124 -6.81 1.16 -6.55
C GLU A 124 -8.09 0.34 -6.38
N ASP A 125 -8.66 -0.17 -7.49
CA ASP A 125 -9.87 -0.98 -7.48
C ASP A 125 -9.64 -2.30 -6.71
N PRO A 126 -10.33 -2.52 -5.57
CA PRO A 126 -10.22 -3.75 -4.80
C PRO A 126 -10.58 -5.00 -5.60
N LYS A 127 -11.47 -4.88 -6.60
CA LYS A 127 -11.95 -6.03 -7.37
C LYS A 127 -10.82 -6.70 -8.15
N VAL A 128 -9.86 -5.93 -8.64
CA VAL A 128 -8.68 -6.44 -9.35
C VAL A 128 -7.86 -7.35 -8.43
N TYR A 129 -7.57 -6.89 -7.22
CA TYR A 129 -6.82 -7.66 -6.23
C TYR A 129 -7.60 -8.88 -5.72
N GLN A 130 -8.90 -8.73 -5.47
CA GLN A 130 -9.76 -9.84 -5.07
C GLN A 130 -9.78 -10.96 -6.12
N ASN A 131 -9.91 -10.61 -7.40
CA ASN A 131 -9.90 -11.59 -8.49
C ASN A 131 -8.53 -12.29 -8.61
N PHE A 132 -7.44 -11.54 -8.43
CA PHE A 132 -6.09 -12.09 -8.39
C PHE A 132 -5.95 -13.11 -7.24
N PHE A 133 -6.27 -12.72 -6.00
CA PHE A 133 -6.11 -13.61 -4.85
C PHE A 133 -7.05 -14.82 -4.89
N ALA A 134 -8.28 -14.67 -5.39
CA ALA A 134 -9.19 -15.80 -5.59
C ALA A 134 -8.67 -16.81 -6.63
N THR A 135 -7.94 -16.35 -7.64
CA THR A 135 -7.32 -17.21 -8.66
C THR A 135 -6.04 -17.86 -8.14
N LEU A 136 -5.27 -17.12 -7.35
CA LEU A 136 -4.09 -17.62 -6.64
C LEU A 136 -4.45 -18.72 -5.64
N GLU A 137 -5.50 -18.56 -4.86
CA GLU A 137 -5.97 -19.58 -3.92
C GLU A 137 -6.29 -20.90 -4.61
N ARG A 138 -7.01 -20.82 -5.76
CA ARG A 138 -7.27 -21.98 -6.62
C ARG A 138 -5.98 -22.61 -7.15
N SER A 139 -5.04 -21.79 -7.62
CA SER A 139 -3.76 -22.26 -8.16
C SER A 139 -2.91 -22.96 -7.10
N LEU A 140 -2.84 -22.41 -5.88
CA LEU A 140 -2.09 -22.99 -4.77
C LEU A 140 -2.69 -24.33 -4.31
N PHE A 141 -4.01 -24.48 -4.39
CA PHE A 141 -4.65 -25.76 -4.10
C PHE A 141 -4.23 -26.86 -5.10
N VAL A 142 -4.15 -26.52 -6.39
CA VAL A 142 -3.71 -27.45 -7.44
C VAL A 142 -2.24 -27.81 -7.31
N VAL A 143 -1.36 -26.84 -7.00
CA VAL A 143 0.10 -27.07 -6.91
C VAL A 143 0.49 -27.88 -5.66
N LYS A 144 -0.37 -27.98 -4.65
CA LYS A 144 -0.11 -28.72 -3.40
C LYS A 144 -0.35 -30.25 -3.55
N GLN A 145 -1.00 -30.70 -4.61
CA GLN A 145 -1.23 -32.13 -4.90
C GLN A 145 -0.01 -32.78 -5.55
#